data_AF-A0A522NPE0-F1
#
_entry.id   AF-A0A522NPE0-F1
#
_cell.length_a   1.000
_cell.length_b   1.000
_cell.length_c   1.000
_cell.angle_alpha   90.00
_cell.angle_beta   90.00
_cell.angle_gamma   90.00
#
_symmetry.space_group_name_H-M   'P 1'
#
loop_
_entity.id
_entity.type
_entity.pdbx_description
1 polymer ?
#
loop_
_entity_poly.entity_id
_entity_poly.type
_entity_poly.pdbx_seq_one_letter_code
_entity_poly.pdbx_strand_id
1 'polypeptide(L)'
;MQEGEIYDLRFAILPPEGGDEPRSIKLASRAFHERSLLASIQVGFIGDRPRDIWKFERVSPFARPAAANEYNRLGLDHRGVATLRLRDVHGGLFSGIAWEWA
;
A
#
# COMPACT_ATOMS: atom_id res chain seq x y z
N MET A 1 2.17 11.06 -18.40
CA MET A 1 2.44 9.74 -19.00
C MET A 1 1.86 9.77 -20.40
N GLN A 2 2.63 9.38 -21.42
CA GLN A 2 2.14 9.28 -22.78
C GLN A 2 1.71 7.85 -23.08
N GLU A 3 0.74 7.71 -23.98
CA GLU A 3 0.22 6.42 -24.41
C GLU A 3 1.30 5.65 -25.19
N GLY A 4 1.43 4.34 -24.94
CA GLY A 4 2.41 3.45 -25.60
C GLY A 4 3.78 3.36 -24.93
N GLU A 5 4.09 4.22 -23.97
CA GLU A 5 5.41 4.29 -23.32
C GLU A 5 5.42 3.59 -21.94
N ILE A 6 6.54 2.93 -21.61
CA ILE A 6 6.76 2.27 -20.31
C ILE A 6 7.40 3.28 -19.35
N TYR A 7 6.84 3.40 -18.15
CA TYR A 7 7.36 4.29 -17.10
C TYR A 7 7.53 3.56 -15.77
N ASP A 8 8.68 3.76 -15.12
CA ASP A 8 8.90 3.42 -13.72
C ASP A 8 8.47 4.59 -12.83
N LEU A 9 7.34 4.46 -12.13
CA LEU A 9 6.93 5.46 -11.12
C LEU A 9 7.38 5.02 -9.73
N ARG A 10 8.16 5.88 -9.06
CA ARG A 10 8.52 5.75 -7.64
C ARG A 10 8.11 7.02 -6.91
N PHE A 11 7.43 6.89 -5.78
CA PHE A 11 7.08 7.99 -4.90
C PHE A 11 7.21 7.54 -3.44
N ALA A 12 7.49 8.47 -2.55
CA ALA A 12 7.49 8.27 -1.11
C ALA A 12 6.45 9.19 -0.47
N ILE A 13 5.70 8.68 0.49
CA ILE A 13 4.79 9.47 1.33
C ILE A 13 5.43 9.53 2.70
N LEU A 14 5.75 10.74 3.16
CA LEU A 14 6.32 11.00 4.47
C LEU A 14 5.30 11.80 5.30
N PRO A 15 5.21 11.57 6.62
CA PRO A 15 4.43 12.43 7.50
C PRO A 15 4.98 13.87 7.50
N PRO A 16 4.13 14.90 7.70
CA PRO A 16 4.56 16.30 7.72
C PRO A 16 5.48 16.61 8.91
N GLU A 17 6.45 17.51 8.72
CA GLU A 17 7.35 17.96 9.79
C GLU A 17 6.64 18.99 10.69
N GLY A 18 6.34 18.60 11.94
CA GLY A 18 5.90 19.48 13.02
C GLY A 18 4.38 19.62 13.23
N GLY A 19 3.96 19.43 14.48
CA GLY A 19 3.03 20.36 15.15
C GLY A 19 1.52 20.24 14.95
N ASP A 20 0.99 19.06 14.68
CA ASP A 20 -0.39 18.62 15.00
C ASP A 20 -0.29 17.10 15.07
N GLU A 21 -0.96 16.38 15.99
CA GLU A 21 -0.86 14.90 16.05
C GLU A 21 -1.08 14.34 14.63
N PRO A 22 -0.02 13.90 13.92
CA PRO A 22 -0.17 13.56 12.53
C PRO A 22 -1.08 12.35 12.54
N ARG A 23 -2.28 12.47 11.94
CA ARG A 23 -3.17 11.32 11.79
C ARG A 23 -2.33 10.17 11.25
N SER A 24 -2.06 9.17 12.08
CA SER A 24 -1.06 8.18 11.77
C SER A 24 -1.43 7.57 10.43
N ILE A 25 -0.52 7.60 9.46
CA ILE A 25 -0.76 6.99 8.16
C ILE A 25 -1.13 5.53 8.45
N LYS A 26 -2.25 5.05 7.89
CA LYS A 26 -2.77 3.69 8.10
C LYS A 26 -2.73 2.82 6.86
N LEU A 27 -2.38 3.40 5.70
CA LEU A 27 -2.30 2.68 4.45
C LEU A 27 -1.39 3.38 3.43
N ALA A 28 -0.88 2.59 2.49
CA ALA A 28 -0.28 3.03 1.25
C ALA A 28 -0.95 2.27 0.10
N SER A 29 -1.52 3.00 -0.86
CA SER A 29 -2.28 2.38 -1.96
C SER A 29 -2.26 3.21 -3.22
N ARG A 30 -2.62 2.59 -4.34
CA ARG A 30 -2.76 3.25 -5.63
C ARG A 30 -3.96 2.72 -6.40
N ALA A 31 -4.68 3.61 -7.06
CA ALA A 31 -5.64 3.26 -8.10
C ALA A 31 -4.92 3.04 -9.43
N PHE A 32 -5.22 1.95 -10.11
CA PHE A 32 -4.66 1.62 -11.42
C PHE A 32 -5.72 1.81 -12.49
N HIS A 33 -5.74 2.99 -13.12
CA HIS A 33 -6.67 3.29 -14.22
C HIS A 33 -6.30 2.52 -15.47
N GLU A 34 -5.04 2.65 -15.88
CA GLU A 34 -4.45 1.88 -16.98
C GLU A 34 -3.92 0.52 -16.54
N ARG A 35 -3.86 -0.42 -17.48
CA ARG A 35 -3.39 -1.77 -17.24
C ARG A 35 -1.91 -1.80 -16.88
N SER A 36 -1.63 -2.22 -15.65
CA SER A 36 -0.28 -2.46 -15.16
C SER A 36 -0.06 -3.97 -15.03
N LEU A 37 0.78 -4.53 -15.91
CA LEU A 37 1.08 -5.97 -15.93
C LEU A 37 1.73 -6.42 -14.62
N LEU A 38 2.64 -5.61 -14.09
CA LEU A 38 3.33 -5.84 -12.82
C LEU A 38 3.31 -4.55 -12.00
N ALA A 39 3.05 -4.68 -10.70
CA ALA A 39 3.23 -3.59 -9.76
C ALA A 39 3.75 -4.11 -8.42
N SER A 40 4.53 -3.30 -7.72
CA SER A 40 4.93 -3.60 -6.34
C SER A 40 4.71 -2.38 -5.46
N ILE A 41 4.19 -2.64 -4.26
CA ILE A 41 4.04 -1.64 -3.20
C ILE A 41 4.87 -2.16 -2.02
N GLN A 42 5.77 -1.31 -1.54
CA GLN A 42 6.63 -1.60 -0.39
C GLN A 42 6.42 -0.54 0.67
N VAL A 43 6.20 -0.96 1.91
CA VAL A 43 6.04 -0.06 3.06
C VAL A 43 7.08 -0.46 4.09
N GLY A 44 8.00 0.45 4.39
CA GLY A 44 9.00 0.29 5.43
C GLY A 44 8.55 0.95 6.73
N PHE A 45 8.69 0.23 7.85
CA PHE A 45 8.39 0.72 9.19
C PHE A 45 9.72 0.94 9.93
N ILE A 46 9.97 2.18 10.34
CA ILE A 46 11.19 2.58 11.04
C ILE A 46 10.84 2.83 12.51
N GLY A 47 11.51 2.10 13.42
CA GLY A 47 11.21 2.15 14.85
C GLY A 47 10.00 1.28 15.19
N ASP A 48 8.88 1.93 15.49
CA ASP A 48 7.65 1.26 15.91
C ASP A 48 7.09 0.34 14.83
N ARG A 49 6.56 -0.81 15.26
CA ARG A 49 5.95 -1.80 14.37
C ARG A 49 4.44 -1.83 14.59
N PRO A 50 3.66 -1.88 13.51
CA PRO A 50 2.21 -2.03 13.61
C PRO A 50 1.86 -3.39 14.22
N ARG A 51 0.71 -3.44 14.91
CA ARG A 51 0.14 -4.67 15.47
C ARG A 51 -0.24 -5.64 14.35
N ASP A 52 -0.88 -5.11 13.31
CA ASP A 52 -1.37 -5.90 12.17
C ASP A 52 -1.06 -5.17 10.85
N ILE A 53 -0.74 -5.95 9.82
CA ILE A 53 -0.51 -5.47 8.45
C ILE A 53 -1.28 -6.38 7.51
N TRP A 54 -1.96 -5.81 6.53
CA TRP A 54 -2.70 -6.57 5.53
C TRP A 54 -2.69 -5.92 4.15
N LYS A 55 -2.88 -6.75 3.13
CA LYS A 55 -3.05 -6.32 1.75
C LYS A 55 -4.51 -6.19 1.37
N PHE A 56 -4.76 -5.43 0.32
CA PHE A 56 -5.99 -5.47 -0.45
C PHE A 56 -5.66 -5.26 -1.92
N GLU A 57 -6.43 -5.90 -2.79
CA GLU A 57 -6.15 -5.95 -4.22
C GLU A 57 -7.45 -5.68 -5.00
N ARG A 58 -7.41 -4.73 -5.94
CA ARG A 58 -8.52 -4.41 -6.87
C ARG A 58 -9.87 -4.18 -6.17
N VAL A 59 -9.88 -3.36 -5.13
CA VAL A 59 -11.10 -2.99 -4.41
C VAL A 59 -11.50 -1.54 -4.68
N SER A 60 -12.81 -1.27 -4.60
CA SER A 60 -13.30 0.11 -4.51
C SER A 60 -12.90 0.71 -3.15
N PRO A 61 -12.93 2.05 -3.00
CA PRO A 61 -12.69 2.69 -1.70
C PRO A 61 -13.58 2.16 -0.57
N PHE A 62 -14.81 1.75 -0.89
CA PHE A 62 -15.81 1.27 0.07
C PHE A 62 -15.63 -0.21 0.45
N ALA A 63 -14.95 -0.99 -0.39
CA ALA A 63 -14.72 -2.43 -0.17
C ALA A 63 -13.35 -2.72 0.46
N ARG A 64 -12.62 -1.69 0.91
CA ARG A 64 -11.32 -1.88 1.58
C ARG A 64 -11.51 -2.60 2.91
N PRO A 65 -10.78 -3.69 3.19
CA PRO A 65 -10.86 -4.37 4.46
C PRO A 65 -10.35 -3.45 5.58
N ALA A 66 -11.11 -3.38 6.67
CA ALA A 66 -10.77 -2.57 7.83
C ALA A 66 -9.70 -3.22 8.73
N ALA A 67 -9.48 -4.54 8.61
CA ALA A 67 -8.56 -5.30 9.45
C ALA A 67 -7.94 -6.50 8.70
N ALA A 68 -6.88 -7.05 9.30
CA ALA A 68 -6.25 -8.28 8.85
C ALA A 68 -7.11 -9.52 9.16
N ASN A 69 -7.02 -10.53 8.30
CA ASN A 69 -7.54 -11.88 8.48
C ASN A 69 -6.54 -12.91 7.94
N GLU A 70 -6.89 -14.19 7.99
CA GLU A 70 -6.01 -15.28 7.57
C GLU A 70 -5.61 -15.25 6.09
N TYR A 71 -6.38 -14.56 5.23
CA TYR A 71 -6.15 -14.51 3.78
C TYR A 71 -5.39 -13.26 3.30
N ASN A 72 -5.49 -12.16 4.05
CA ASN A 72 -4.95 -10.87 3.63
C ASN A 72 -3.78 -10.37 4.49
N ARG A 73 -3.44 -11.05 5.57
CA ARG A 73 -2.33 -10.66 6.46
C ARG A 73 -0.99 -10.66 5.72
N LEU A 74 -0.16 -9.67 6.01
CA LEU A 74 1.22 -9.55 5.55
C LEU A 74 2.18 -9.61 6.73
N GLY A 75 3.35 -10.18 6.50
CA GLY A 75 4.49 -10.11 7.41
C GLY A 75 5.46 -8.98 7.03
N LEU A 76 6.30 -8.61 7.99
CA LEU A 76 7.49 -7.79 7.76
C LEU A 76 8.69 -8.70 7.50
N ASP A 77 9.58 -8.26 6.63
CA ASP A 77 10.91 -8.88 6.49
C ASP A 77 11.88 -8.43 7.61
N HIS A 78 13.13 -8.91 7.54
CA HIS A 78 14.19 -8.57 8.49
C HIS A 78 14.54 -7.07 8.55
N ARG A 79 14.15 -6.29 7.52
CA ARG A 79 14.37 -4.85 7.43
C ARG A 79 13.16 -4.05 7.90
N GLY A 80 12.10 -4.71 8.35
CA GLY A 80 10.84 -4.05 8.72
C GLY A 80 10.02 -3.61 7.50
N VAL A 81 10.15 -4.30 6.36
CA VAL A 81 9.43 -3.94 5.12
C VAL A 81 8.32 -4.95 4.82
N ALA A 82 7.10 -4.45 4.62
CA ALA A 82 6.00 -5.20 4.02
C ALA A 82 6.05 -5.03 2.49
N THR A 83 5.94 -6.13 1.74
CA THR A 83 5.95 -6.10 0.27
C THR A 83 4.69 -6.76 -0.30
N LEU A 84 4.00 -6.03 -1.17
CA LEU A 84 2.91 -6.52 -2.00
C LEU A 84 3.38 -6.55 -3.46
N ARG A 85 3.19 -7.69 -4.13
CA ARG A 85 3.46 -7.88 -5.56
C ARG A 85 2.16 -8.22 -6.25
N LEU A 86 1.87 -7.50 -7.32
CA LEU A 86 0.61 -7.55 -8.05
C LEU A 86 0.87 -7.90 -9.51
N ARG A 87 -0.10 -8.59 -10.11
CA ARG A 87 -0.12 -8.88 -11.54
C ARG A 87 -1.45 -8.40 -12.11
N ASP A 88 -1.37 -7.82 -13.30
CA ASP A 88 -2.54 -7.42 -14.09
C ASP A 88 -3.60 -6.62 -13.32
N VAL A 89 -3.18 -5.48 -12.76
CA VAL A 89 -4.07 -4.54 -12.05
C VAL A 89 -4.51 -3.41 -12.96
N HIS A 90 -5.80 -3.09 -12.93
CA HIS A 90 -6.46 -2.13 -13.83
C HIS A 90 -7.88 -1.80 -13.34
N GLY A 91 -8.58 -0.93 -14.08
CA GLY A 91 -10.00 -0.66 -13.89
C GLY A 91 -10.33 0.45 -12.89
N GLY A 92 -9.34 1.28 -12.54
CA GLY A 92 -9.50 2.35 -11.55
C GLY A 92 -9.65 1.86 -10.10
N LEU A 93 -9.40 0.57 -9.86
CA LEU A 93 -9.50 -0.06 -8.55
C LEU A 93 -8.20 0.10 -7.75
N PHE A 94 -8.34 0.11 -6.43
CA PHE A 94 -7.22 0.29 -5.52
C PHE A 94 -6.58 -1.04 -5.13
N SER A 95 -5.25 -1.06 -5.11
CA SER A 95 -4.46 -2.10 -4.44
C SER A 95 -3.47 -1.44 -3.50
N GLY A 96 -3.20 -2.06 -2.36
CA GLY A 96 -2.39 -1.45 -1.33
C GLY A 96 -2.13 -2.32 -0.10
N ILE A 97 -1.41 -1.72 0.83
CA ILE A 97 -1.09 -2.27 2.15
C ILE A 97 -1.71 -1.32 3.18
N ALA A 98 -2.42 -1.88 4.16
CA ALA A 98 -2.93 -1.17 5.32
C ALA A 98 -2.40 -1.81 6.60
N TRP A 99 -2.41 -1.03 7.68
CA TRP A 99 -1.91 -1.46 8.97
C TRP A 99 -2.64 -0.77 10.11
N GLU A 100 -2.54 -1.38 11.28
CA GLU A 100 -3.03 -0.84 12.54
C GLU A 100 -1.86 -0.68 13.50
N TRP A 101 -1.67 0.54 13.99
CA TRP A 101 -0.69 0.81 15.03
C TRP A 101 -1.16 0.19 16.36
N ALA A 102 -0.19 -0.17 17.21
CA ALA A 102 -0.48 -0.69 18.55
C ALA A 102 -1.01 0.40 19.48
#